data_AF-A0A3P3WF99-F1
#
_entry.id   AF-A0A3P3WF99-F1
#
_cell.length_a   1.000
_cell.length_b   1.000
_cell.length_c   1.000
_cell.angle_alpha   90.00
_cell.angle_beta   90.00
_cell.angle_gamma   90.00
#
_symmetry.space_group_name_H-M   'P 1'
#
loop_
_entity.id
_entity.type
_entity.pdbx_description
1 polymer ?
#
loop_
_entity_poly.entity_id
_entity_poly.type
_entity_poly.pdbx_seq_one_letter_code
_entity_poly.pdbx_strand_id
1 'polypeptide(L)'
;MQNLETEVIASSDYVGKYATQFITILVDYSPKLLTAFIILFVGLYAIRFINRMIRRIMISRNFDPTLSKFLADILLWVLRVLLFVTFIDQLGIGTSSFVAILGAMGLAVGLSLQGSLSNFAGGMLIILFKPFRVGDFIEAQGVSGTVLEIQIFVTKLTTTNNQTIFVPNGALSNGNIINYSLEGTRRADINFTVSYDSNLQEVKSILKTIIDTDPRILKEPAPAVVVTGLVDNGVTIAVRPWANRSDFWDVHSDVLERAKSQLYEAGIEIQPFVKEASVKPLQ
;
A
#
# COMPACT_ATOMS: atom_id res chain seq x y z
N MET A 1 -58.24 26.79 70.61
CA MET A 1 -57.34 27.69 69.85
C MET A 1 -55.91 27.13 69.78
N GLN A 2 -55.41 26.42 70.81
CA GLN A 2 -54.03 25.93 70.86
C GLN A 2 -53.66 24.79 69.89
N ASN A 3 -54.63 24.07 69.32
CA ASN A 3 -54.37 22.98 68.35
C ASN A 3 -54.29 23.45 66.88
N LEU A 4 -54.89 24.60 66.55
CA LEU A 4 -54.84 25.17 65.20
C LEU A 4 -53.49 25.87 64.94
N GLU A 5 -52.86 26.44 65.97
CA GLU A 5 -51.54 27.07 65.85
C GLU A 5 -50.43 26.03 65.64
N THR A 6 -50.49 24.87 66.29
CA THR A 6 -49.49 23.80 66.13
C THR A 6 -49.54 23.11 64.75
N GLU A 7 -50.72 22.99 64.14
CA GLU A 7 -50.88 22.42 62.79
C GLU A 7 -50.38 23.39 61.69
N VAL A 8 -50.60 24.71 61.89
CA VAL A 8 -50.11 25.76 60.98
C VAL A 8 -48.58 25.93 61.08
N ILE A 9 -48.00 25.83 62.28
CA ILE A 9 -46.54 25.88 62.47
C ILE A 9 -45.85 24.65 61.85
N ALA A 10 -46.43 23.45 61.99
CA ALA A 10 -45.89 22.25 61.38
C ALA A 10 -45.91 22.32 59.84
N SER A 11 -47.02 22.74 59.22
CA SER A 11 -47.12 22.89 57.76
C SER A 11 -46.20 23.98 57.19
N SER A 12 -46.00 25.09 57.92
CA SER A 12 -45.03 26.14 57.59
C SER A 12 -43.58 25.62 57.58
N ASP A 13 -43.21 24.76 58.53
CA ASP A 13 -41.86 24.15 58.60
C ASP A 13 -41.61 23.14 57.47
N TYR A 14 -42.63 22.38 57.04
CA TYR A 14 -42.50 21.51 55.88
C TYR A 14 -42.29 22.31 54.60
N VAL A 15 -43.06 23.38 54.38
CA VAL A 15 -42.90 24.27 53.21
C VAL A 15 -41.52 24.94 53.24
N GLY A 16 -41.05 25.39 54.41
CA GLY A 16 -39.70 25.94 54.58
C GLY A 16 -38.58 24.94 54.30
N LYS A 17 -38.75 23.67 54.72
CA LYS A 17 -37.78 22.59 54.50
C LYS A 17 -37.70 22.15 53.03
N TYR A 18 -38.83 22.06 52.34
CA TYR A 18 -38.84 21.82 50.89
C TYR A 18 -38.28 23.03 50.13
N ALA A 19 -38.67 24.26 50.48
CA ALA A 19 -38.15 25.47 49.85
C ALA A 19 -36.63 25.60 50.01
N THR A 20 -36.10 25.33 51.21
CA THR A 20 -34.65 25.34 51.46
C THR A 20 -33.94 24.18 50.77
N GLN A 21 -34.50 22.97 50.70
CA GLN A 21 -33.94 21.89 49.89
C GLN A 21 -33.92 22.24 48.39
N PHE A 22 -34.98 22.82 47.85
CA PHE A 22 -35.04 23.28 46.46
C PHE A 22 -34.01 24.37 46.17
N ILE A 23 -33.84 25.34 47.08
CA ILE A 23 -32.84 26.42 46.95
C ILE A 23 -31.42 25.85 47.03
N THR A 24 -31.13 24.93 47.95
CA THR A 24 -29.80 24.31 48.07
C THR A 24 -29.47 23.47 46.83
N ILE A 25 -30.42 22.70 46.30
CA ILE A 25 -30.24 21.96 45.03
C ILE A 25 -30.02 22.95 43.87
N LEU A 26 -30.79 24.05 43.80
CA LEU A 26 -30.60 25.08 42.77
C LEU A 26 -29.21 25.72 42.85
N VAL A 27 -28.74 26.06 44.06
CA VAL A 27 -27.43 26.69 44.27
C VAL A 27 -26.29 25.72 43.96
N ASP A 28 -26.41 24.43 44.32
CA ASP A 28 -25.37 23.42 44.07
C ASP A 28 -25.27 23.00 42.58
N TYR A 29 -26.38 23.01 41.84
CA TYR A 29 -26.40 22.65 40.42
C TYR A 29 -26.22 23.86 39.47
N SER A 30 -26.46 25.09 39.93
CA SER A 30 -26.27 26.31 39.13
C SER A 30 -24.87 26.50 38.54
N PRO A 31 -23.75 26.18 39.23
CA PRO A 31 -22.42 26.37 38.67
C PRO A 31 -22.13 25.35 37.57
N LYS A 32 -22.61 24.10 37.73
CA LYS A 32 -22.47 23.03 36.72
C LYS A 32 -23.25 23.35 35.45
N LEU A 33 -24.47 23.87 35.60
CA LEU A 33 -25.26 24.35 34.46
C LEU A 33 -24.55 25.51 33.76
N LEU A 34 -24.06 26.49 34.53
CA LEU A 34 -23.37 27.65 33.96
C LEU A 34 -22.11 27.22 33.19
N THR A 35 -21.26 26.37 33.75
CA THR A 35 -20.06 25.88 33.07
C THR A 35 -20.40 25.03 31.84
N ALA A 36 -21.45 24.19 31.90
CA ALA A 36 -21.91 23.42 30.75
C ALA A 36 -22.35 24.33 29.60
N PHE A 37 -23.14 25.37 29.88
CA PHE A 37 -23.54 26.34 28.86
C PHE A 37 -22.35 27.12 28.31
N ILE A 38 -21.40 27.53 29.16
CA ILE A 38 -20.15 28.18 28.70
C ILE A 38 -19.41 27.28 27.72
N ILE A 39 -19.21 26.00 28.07
CA ILE A 39 -18.56 25.01 27.19
C ILE A 39 -19.32 24.89 25.86
N LEU A 40 -20.65 24.80 25.90
CA LEU A 40 -21.48 24.70 24.70
C LEU A 40 -21.30 25.91 23.78
N PHE A 41 -21.41 27.13 24.31
CA PHE A 41 -21.29 28.35 23.51
C PHE A 41 -19.88 28.55 22.96
N VAL A 42 -18.86 28.36 23.79
CA VAL A 42 -17.45 28.45 23.38
C VAL A 42 -17.12 27.37 22.35
N GLY A 43 -17.60 26.14 22.55
CA GLY A 43 -17.42 25.03 21.63
C GLY A 43 -18.08 25.26 20.27
N LEU A 44 -19.33 25.72 20.24
CA LEU A 44 -20.01 26.06 18.99
C LEU A 44 -19.30 27.20 18.25
N TYR A 45 -18.80 28.20 18.97
CA TYR A 45 -17.97 29.26 18.40
C TYR A 45 -16.67 28.70 17.81
N ALA A 46 -15.96 27.84 18.55
CA ALA A 46 -14.74 27.18 18.09
C ALA A 46 -14.97 26.33 16.83
N ILE A 47 -16.04 25.53 16.79
CA ILE A 47 -16.42 24.72 15.62
C ILE A 47 -16.69 25.63 14.41
N ARG A 48 -17.38 26.75 14.60
CA ARG A 48 -17.64 27.73 13.54
C ARG A 48 -16.34 28.38 13.04
N PHE A 49 -15.42 28.68 13.95
CA PHE A 49 -14.09 29.21 13.61
C PHE A 49 -13.28 28.19 12.80
N ILE A 50 -13.23 26.93 13.24
CA ILE A 50 -12.56 25.81 12.55
C ILE A 50 -13.15 25.61 11.15
N ASN A 51 -14.48 25.59 10.99
CA ASN A 51 -15.14 25.50 9.68
C ASN A 51 -14.68 26.62 8.73
N ARG A 52 -14.59 27.85 9.25
CA ARG A 52 -14.17 29.01 8.46
C ARG A 52 -12.70 28.88 8.03
N MET A 53 -11.82 28.37 8.89
CA MET A 53 -10.43 28.08 8.55
C MET A 53 -10.31 27.00 7.48
N ILE A 54 -10.99 25.86 7.66
CA ILE A 54 -10.98 24.74 6.72
C ILE A 54 -11.43 25.19 5.34
N ARG A 55 -12.56 25.92 5.25
CA ARG A 55 -13.05 26.47 3.98
C ARG A 55 -12.06 27.42 3.33
N ARG A 56 -11.41 28.30 4.10
CA ARG A 56 -10.41 29.23 3.56
C ARG A 56 -9.20 28.48 2.99
N ILE A 57 -8.71 27.47 3.68
CA ILE A 57 -7.57 26.65 3.22
C ILE A 57 -7.95 25.89 1.95
N MET A 58 -9.12 25.24 1.92
CA MET A 58 -9.53 24.43 0.77
C MET A 58 -9.73 25.27 -0.50
N ILE A 59 -10.32 26.46 -0.39
CA ILE A 59 -10.44 27.41 -1.51
C ILE A 59 -9.05 27.84 -2.01
N SER A 60 -8.10 28.10 -1.09
CA SER A 60 -6.75 28.55 -1.46
C SER A 60 -5.90 27.50 -2.17
N ARG A 61 -6.27 26.22 -2.07
CA ARG A 61 -5.48 25.08 -2.56
C ARG A 61 -6.11 24.37 -3.77
N ASN A 62 -7.19 24.90 -4.35
CA ASN A 62 -7.91 24.31 -5.49
C ASN A 62 -8.27 22.82 -5.29
N PHE A 63 -8.62 22.42 -4.06
CA PHE A 63 -9.14 21.07 -3.84
C PHE A 63 -10.49 20.88 -4.54
N ASP A 64 -10.79 19.63 -4.90
CA ASP A 64 -12.12 19.26 -5.40
C ASP A 64 -13.20 19.73 -4.41
N PRO A 65 -14.22 20.51 -4.86
CA PRO A 65 -15.25 21.05 -3.98
C PRO A 65 -16.06 19.98 -3.25
N THR A 66 -16.25 18.82 -3.86
CA THR A 66 -17.04 17.71 -3.30
C THR A 66 -16.27 17.03 -2.19
N LEU A 67 -15.00 16.67 -2.44
CA LEU A 67 -14.12 16.06 -1.42
C LEU A 67 -13.91 17.00 -0.23
N SER A 68 -13.70 18.29 -0.53
CA SER A 68 -13.53 19.34 0.47
C SER A 68 -14.72 19.46 1.41
N LYS A 69 -15.94 19.48 0.84
CA LYS A 69 -17.17 19.55 1.61
C LYS A 69 -17.35 18.28 2.45
N PHE A 70 -17.12 17.11 1.87
CA PHE A 70 -17.26 15.82 2.56
C PHE A 70 -16.33 15.71 3.79
N LEU A 71 -15.04 16.03 3.64
CA LEU A 71 -14.08 15.99 4.75
C LEU A 71 -14.40 17.03 5.83
N ALA A 72 -14.78 18.24 5.44
CA ALA A 72 -15.19 19.26 6.39
C ALA A 72 -16.45 18.84 7.17
N ASP A 73 -17.45 18.27 6.50
CA ASP A 73 -18.68 17.82 7.15
C ASP A 73 -18.40 16.69 8.15
N ILE A 74 -17.55 15.71 7.81
CA ILE A 74 -17.11 14.65 8.76
C ILE A 74 -16.45 15.26 10.00
N LEU A 75 -15.45 16.14 9.81
CA LEU A 75 -14.73 16.74 10.91
C LEU A 75 -15.65 17.58 11.82
N LEU A 76 -16.56 18.35 11.23
CA LEU A 76 -17.52 19.15 11.99
C LEU A 76 -18.51 18.28 12.76
N TRP A 77 -18.95 17.15 12.19
CA TRP A 77 -19.80 16.19 12.91
C TRP A 77 -19.06 15.55 14.09
N VAL A 78 -17.81 15.12 13.91
CA VAL A 78 -16.98 14.58 15.00
C VAL A 78 -16.84 15.60 16.13
N LEU A 79 -16.51 16.87 15.81
CA LEU A 79 -16.38 17.93 16.81
C LEU A 79 -17.71 18.23 17.53
N ARG A 80 -18.84 18.19 16.83
CA ARG A 80 -20.17 18.39 17.44
C ARG A 80 -20.53 17.26 18.40
N VAL A 81 -20.22 16.01 18.04
CA VAL A 81 -20.45 14.85 18.91
C VAL A 81 -19.60 14.95 20.17
N LEU A 82 -18.31 15.28 20.04
CA LEU A 82 -17.43 15.49 21.19
C LEU A 82 -17.91 16.64 22.10
N LEU A 83 -18.36 17.75 21.51
CA LEU A 83 -18.94 18.87 22.25
C LEU A 83 -20.22 18.45 22.99
N PHE A 84 -21.07 17.66 22.36
CA PHE A 84 -22.31 17.18 22.97
C PHE A 84 -22.03 16.24 24.16
N VAL A 85 -21.08 15.32 24.01
CA VAL A 85 -20.68 14.41 25.11
C VAL A 85 -20.10 15.21 26.28
N THR A 86 -19.18 16.14 26.02
CA THR A 86 -18.59 16.98 27.08
C THR A 86 -19.60 17.89 27.77
N PHE A 87 -20.59 18.41 27.02
CA PHE A 87 -21.70 19.15 27.58
C PHE A 87 -22.55 18.31 28.54
N ILE A 88 -22.92 17.08 28.14
CA ILE A 88 -23.71 16.15 28.97
C ILE A 88 -22.92 15.72 30.22
N ASP A 89 -21.62 15.47 30.08
CA ASP A 89 -20.74 15.10 31.19
C ASP A 89 -20.72 16.18 32.28
N GLN A 90 -20.63 17.45 31.85
CA GLN A 90 -20.63 18.59 32.76
C GLN A 90 -21.96 18.76 33.52
N LEU A 91 -23.08 18.28 32.95
CA LEU A 91 -24.38 18.24 33.62
C LEU A 91 -24.46 17.14 34.70
N GLY A 92 -23.43 16.30 34.84
CA GLY A 92 -23.37 15.20 35.80
C GLY A 92 -24.13 13.94 35.35
N ILE A 93 -24.45 13.84 34.06
CA ILE A 93 -25.05 12.64 33.47
C ILE A 93 -23.90 11.70 33.10
N GLY A 94 -24.00 10.42 33.50
CA GLY A 94 -22.98 9.42 33.18
C GLY A 94 -22.80 9.24 31.67
N THR A 95 -21.67 9.70 31.12
CA THR A 95 -21.38 9.63 29.68
C THR A 95 -20.72 8.33 29.25
N SER A 96 -20.36 7.44 30.19
CA SER A 96 -19.64 6.20 29.91
C SER A 96 -20.31 5.33 28.84
N SER A 97 -21.63 5.20 28.87
CA SER A 97 -22.39 4.44 27.85
C SER A 97 -22.33 5.08 26.47
N PHE A 98 -22.37 6.42 26.39
CA PHE A 98 -22.21 7.14 25.12
C PHE A 98 -20.80 7.00 24.56
N VAL A 99 -19.79 7.14 25.41
CA VAL A 99 -18.39 6.95 25.03
C VAL A 99 -18.15 5.52 24.56
N ALA A 100 -18.73 4.51 25.21
CA ALA A 100 -18.64 3.12 24.79
C ALA A 100 -19.24 2.89 23.39
N ILE A 101 -20.44 3.42 23.13
CA ILE A 101 -21.10 3.30 21.81
C ILE A 101 -20.28 4.03 20.74
N LEU A 102 -19.84 5.26 21.01
CA LEU A 102 -19.03 6.03 20.07
C LEU A 102 -17.68 5.38 19.80
N GLY A 103 -17.06 4.77 20.81
CA GLY A 103 -15.84 3.99 20.67
C GLY A 103 -16.05 2.77 19.79
N ALA A 104 -17.13 2.02 19.99
CA ALA A 104 -17.49 0.88 19.15
C ALA A 104 -17.77 1.30 17.69
N MET A 105 -18.50 2.39 17.48
CA MET A 105 -18.74 2.95 16.14
C MET A 105 -17.44 3.40 15.47
N GLY A 106 -16.56 4.08 16.23
CA GLY A 106 -15.25 4.51 15.76
C GLY A 106 -14.36 3.35 15.35
N LEU A 107 -14.34 2.27 16.14
CA LEU A 107 -13.64 1.03 15.79
C LEU A 107 -14.21 0.41 14.51
N ALA A 108 -15.53 0.31 14.38
CA ALA A 108 -16.17 -0.25 13.19
C ALA A 108 -15.83 0.55 11.92
N VAL A 109 -15.89 1.90 11.99
CA VAL A 109 -15.48 2.78 10.88
C VAL A 109 -13.99 2.64 10.58
N GLY A 110 -13.14 2.59 11.62
CA GLY A 110 -11.70 2.43 11.47
C GLY A 110 -11.32 1.11 10.79
N LEU A 111 -11.93 -0.01 11.20
CA LEU A 111 -11.75 -1.31 10.57
C LEU A 111 -12.25 -1.31 9.12
N SER A 112 -13.38 -0.64 8.85
CA SER A 112 -13.88 -0.48 7.48
C SER A 112 -12.92 0.32 6.58
N LEU A 113 -12.20 1.30 7.13
CA LEU A 113 -11.24 2.14 6.40
C LEU A 113 -9.80 1.59 6.41
N GLN A 114 -9.54 0.49 7.12
CA GLN A 114 -8.19 -0.06 7.32
C GLN A 114 -7.44 -0.27 5.99
N GLY A 115 -8.11 -0.82 4.97
CA GLY A 115 -7.49 -1.04 3.65
C GLY A 115 -7.08 0.26 2.95
N SER A 116 -7.92 1.30 3.00
CA SER A 116 -7.60 2.60 2.40
C SER A 116 -6.46 3.30 3.13
N LEU A 117 -6.43 3.21 4.47
CA LEU A 117 -5.37 3.79 5.27
C LEU A 117 -4.03 3.06 5.07
N SER A 118 -4.07 1.73 4.89
CA SER A 118 -2.90 0.93 4.50
C SER A 118 -2.32 1.39 3.16
N ASN A 119 -3.17 1.65 2.17
CA ASN A 119 -2.73 2.19 0.87
C ASN A 119 -2.14 3.60 0.98
N PHE A 120 -2.75 4.47 1.78
CA PHE A 120 -2.19 5.80 2.05
C PHE A 120 -0.80 5.72 2.68
N ALA A 121 -0.65 4.92 3.74
CA ALA A 121 0.62 4.72 4.42
C ALA A 121 1.67 4.10 3.48
N GLY A 122 1.29 3.09 2.69
CA GLY A 122 2.16 2.49 1.68
C GLY A 122 2.65 3.51 0.65
N GLY A 123 1.76 4.42 0.21
CA GLY A 123 2.13 5.50 -0.71
C GLY A 123 3.17 6.45 -0.11
N MET A 124 3.00 6.83 1.16
CA MET A 124 3.99 7.65 1.87
C MET A 124 5.34 6.94 2.01
N LEU A 125 5.34 5.64 2.33
CA LEU A 125 6.57 4.85 2.45
C LEU A 125 7.32 4.75 1.11
N ILE A 126 6.59 4.54 0.00
CA ILE A 126 7.18 4.52 -1.34
C ILE A 126 7.84 5.86 -1.67
N ILE A 127 7.17 6.98 -1.37
CA ILE A 127 7.72 8.32 -1.65
C ILE A 127 8.94 8.62 -0.76
N LEU A 128 8.91 8.17 0.49
CA LEU A 128 9.97 8.41 1.47
C LEU A 128 11.23 7.60 1.19
N PHE A 129 11.08 6.27 1.03
CA PHE A 129 12.20 5.34 0.86
C PHE A 129 12.58 5.11 -0.59
N LYS A 130 11.69 5.42 -1.55
CA LYS A 130 11.90 5.32 -2.99
C LYS A 130 12.49 3.97 -3.44
N PRO A 131 11.86 2.82 -3.12
CA PRO A 131 12.27 1.52 -3.65
C PRO A 131 12.19 1.46 -5.18
N PHE A 132 11.37 2.35 -5.78
CA PHE A 132 11.29 2.62 -7.21
C PHE A 132 10.86 4.06 -7.43
N ARG A 133 11.01 4.53 -8.68
CA ARG A 133 10.64 5.89 -9.12
C ARG A 133 9.76 5.82 -10.36
N VAL A 134 9.13 6.95 -10.69
CA VAL A 134 8.46 7.12 -11.98
C VAL A 134 9.49 6.91 -13.09
N GLY A 135 9.14 6.05 -14.06
CA GLY A 135 10.01 5.62 -15.15
C GLY A 135 10.73 4.29 -14.90
N ASP A 136 10.70 3.74 -13.68
CA ASP A 136 11.30 2.42 -13.42
C ASP A 136 10.39 1.30 -13.92
N PHE A 137 10.99 0.29 -14.55
CA PHE A 137 10.32 -0.99 -14.83
C PHE A 137 10.43 -1.91 -13.62
N ILE A 138 9.29 -2.23 -13.02
CA ILE A 138 9.19 -3.06 -11.81
C ILE A 138 8.28 -4.26 -12.05
N GLU A 139 8.48 -5.28 -11.22
CA GLU A 139 7.56 -6.40 -11.08
C GLU A 139 7.20 -6.59 -9.60
N ALA A 140 5.90 -6.66 -9.34
CA ALA A 140 5.38 -6.81 -8.00
C ALA A 140 4.00 -7.49 -8.08
N GLN A 141 3.68 -8.37 -7.13
CA GLN A 141 2.38 -9.07 -7.06
C GLN A 141 1.99 -9.79 -8.38
N GLY A 142 2.97 -10.32 -9.11
CA GLY A 142 2.75 -11.05 -10.36
C GLY A 142 2.41 -10.17 -11.58
N VAL A 143 2.52 -8.84 -11.45
CA VAL A 143 2.40 -7.89 -12.57
C VAL A 143 3.71 -7.16 -12.79
N SER A 144 4.06 -6.90 -14.05
CA SER A 144 5.24 -6.15 -14.44
C SER A 144 4.89 -4.98 -15.35
N GLY A 145 5.59 -3.86 -15.18
CA GLY A 145 5.34 -2.65 -15.95
C GLY A 145 6.21 -1.47 -15.54
N THR A 146 6.19 -0.44 -16.38
CA THR A 146 6.87 0.84 -16.12
C THR A 146 5.98 1.73 -15.26
N VAL A 147 6.54 2.29 -14.19
CA VAL A 147 5.82 3.20 -13.28
C VAL A 147 5.54 4.52 -13.99
N LEU A 148 4.26 4.85 -14.19
CA LEU A 148 3.83 6.13 -14.77
C LEU A 148 3.69 7.22 -13.71
N GLU A 149 2.99 6.91 -12.62
CA GLU A 149 2.72 7.86 -11.55
C GLU A 149 2.43 7.12 -10.25
N ILE A 150 2.80 7.75 -9.13
CA ILE A 150 2.52 7.26 -7.79
C ILE A 150 1.46 8.20 -7.20
N GLN A 151 0.21 7.74 -7.15
CA GLN A 151 -0.89 8.47 -6.54
C GLN A 151 -0.99 8.15 -5.04
N ILE A 152 -1.92 8.81 -4.36
CA ILE A 152 -2.08 8.69 -2.90
C ILE A 152 -2.37 7.25 -2.45
N PHE A 153 -3.24 6.53 -3.16
CA PHE A 153 -3.66 5.18 -2.80
C PHE A 153 -3.16 4.08 -3.75
N VAL A 154 -2.81 4.44 -4.98
CA VAL A 154 -2.43 3.50 -6.03
C VAL A 154 -1.20 3.99 -6.79
N THR A 155 -0.44 3.06 -7.33
CA THR A 155 0.62 3.32 -8.30
C THR A 155 0.13 2.83 -9.66
N LYS A 156 0.29 3.69 -10.68
CA LYS A 156 -0.09 3.39 -12.05
C LYS A 156 1.11 2.83 -12.79
N LEU A 157 0.96 1.63 -13.35
CA LEU A 157 1.96 0.96 -14.16
C LEU A 157 1.45 0.85 -15.61
N THR A 158 2.37 0.87 -16.56
CA THR A 158 2.10 0.52 -17.96
C THR A 158 2.85 -0.75 -18.31
N THR A 159 2.14 -1.78 -18.75
CA THR A 159 2.74 -3.03 -19.23
C THR A 159 3.48 -2.81 -20.54
N THR A 160 4.34 -3.75 -20.93
CA THR A 160 5.00 -3.77 -22.25
C THR A 160 4.00 -3.80 -23.40
N ASN A 161 2.77 -4.28 -23.16
CA ASN A 161 1.66 -4.31 -24.12
C ASN A 161 0.79 -3.04 -24.07
N ASN A 162 1.28 -1.95 -23.47
CA ASN A 162 0.59 -0.67 -23.37
C ASN A 162 -0.76 -0.72 -22.60
N GLN A 163 -0.91 -1.64 -21.64
CA GLN A 163 -2.06 -1.69 -20.74
C GLN A 163 -1.75 -0.96 -19.45
N THR A 164 -2.72 -0.20 -18.92
CA THR A 164 -2.57 0.48 -17.64
C THR A 164 -3.06 -0.44 -16.51
N ILE A 165 -2.21 -0.63 -15.50
CA ILE A 165 -2.54 -1.36 -14.27
C ILE A 165 -2.49 -0.39 -13.09
N PHE A 166 -3.52 -0.43 -12.24
CA PHE A 166 -3.53 0.30 -10.97
C PHE A 166 -3.26 -0.68 -9.84
N VAL A 167 -2.10 -0.53 -9.19
CA VAL A 167 -1.69 -1.39 -8.08
C VAL A 167 -1.86 -0.63 -6.77
N PRO A 168 -2.57 -1.18 -5.76
CA PRO A 168 -2.68 -0.55 -4.46
C PRO A 168 -1.32 -0.37 -3.80
N ASN A 169 -1.05 0.84 -3.29
CA ASN A 169 0.24 1.16 -2.69
C ASN A 169 0.56 0.31 -1.46
N GLY A 170 -0.46 -0.09 -0.69
CA GLY A 170 -0.29 -0.95 0.48
C GLY A 170 0.20 -2.34 0.10
N ALA A 171 -0.20 -2.86 -1.07
CA ALA A 171 0.31 -4.13 -1.57
C ALA A 171 1.78 -4.01 -2.00
N LEU A 172 2.14 -2.89 -2.66
CA LEU A 172 3.51 -2.61 -3.07
C LEU A 172 4.44 -2.42 -1.87
N SER A 173 4.01 -1.70 -0.83
CA SER A 173 4.85 -1.44 0.34
C SER A 173 5.06 -2.65 1.24
N ASN A 174 4.11 -3.60 1.24
CA ASN A 174 4.16 -4.78 2.11
C ASN A 174 4.72 -6.03 1.40
N GLY A 175 4.73 -6.05 0.07
CA GLY A 175 5.21 -7.17 -0.73
C GLY A 175 6.63 -6.98 -1.25
N ASN A 176 7.14 -8.03 -1.91
CA ASN A 176 8.41 -7.96 -2.62
C ASN A 176 8.23 -7.14 -3.92
N ILE A 177 9.20 -6.27 -4.20
CA ILE A 177 9.29 -5.51 -5.44
C ILE A 177 10.61 -5.88 -6.11
N ILE A 178 10.52 -6.38 -7.34
CA ILE A 178 11.69 -6.58 -8.20
C ILE A 178 11.82 -5.33 -9.06
N ASN A 179 12.87 -4.54 -8.83
CA ASN A 179 13.15 -3.36 -9.64
C ASN A 179 14.22 -3.69 -10.67
N TYR A 180 13.85 -3.68 -11.96
CA TYR A 180 14.76 -3.96 -13.07
C TYR A 180 15.53 -2.71 -13.54
N SER A 181 15.25 -1.56 -12.95
CA SER A 181 15.78 -0.25 -13.35
C SER A 181 16.74 0.40 -12.37
N LEU A 182 16.74 -0.05 -11.11
CA LEU A 182 17.57 0.53 -10.06
C LEU A 182 19.07 0.29 -10.31
N GLU A 183 19.41 -0.94 -10.72
CA GLU A 183 20.77 -1.31 -11.07
C GLU A 183 21.08 -0.96 -12.54
N GLY A 184 22.27 -0.42 -12.79
CA GLY A 184 22.68 0.02 -14.14
C GLY A 184 22.95 -1.13 -15.12
N THR A 185 23.24 -2.32 -14.59
CA THR A 185 23.62 -3.51 -15.35
C THR A 185 22.72 -4.69 -15.01
N ARG A 186 22.48 -5.57 -15.97
CA ARG A 186 21.64 -6.76 -15.81
C ARG A 186 22.35 -7.99 -16.37
N ARG A 187 22.16 -9.13 -15.70
CA ARG A 187 22.63 -10.44 -16.17
C ARG A 187 21.48 -11.16 -16.86
N ALA A 188 21.69 -11.63 -18.09
CA ALA A 188 20.78 -12.58 -18.71
C ALA A 188 21.09 -13.99 -18.20
N ASP A 189 20.07 -14.84 -18.04
CA ASP A 189 20.26 -16.26 -17.73
C ASP A 189 19.65 -17.06 -18.88
N ILE A 190 20.50 -17.43 -19.85
CA ILE A 190 20.10 -18.10 -21.08
C ILE A 190 20.52 -19.55 -20.99
N ASN A 191 19.56 -20.48 -21.05
CA ASN A 191 19.83 -21.91 -20.95
C ASN A 191 19.69 -22.59 -22.31
N PHE A 192 20.72 -23.31 -22.72
CA PHE A 192 20.71 -24.18 -23.90
C PHE A 192 20.87 -25.62 -23.46
N THR A 193 20.13 -26.54 -24.07
CA THR A 193 20.30 -27.98 -23.86
C THR A 193 20.85 -28.59 -25.15
N VAL A 194 21.98 -29.29 -25.04
CA VAL A 194 22.67 -29.95 -26.16
C VAL A 194 22.70 -31.47 -25.94
N SER A 195 22.85 -32.25 -27.02
CA SER A 195 22.94 -33.71 -26.90
C SER A 195 24.13 -34.16 -26.06
N TYR A 196 24.01 -35.32 -25.42
CA TYR A 196 25.12 -35.99 -24.73
C TYR A 196 26.29 -36.33 -25.66
N ASP A 197 26.00 -36.54 -26.95
CA ASP A 197 27.01 -36.84 -27.96
C ASP A 197 27.78 -35.59 -28.40
N SER A 198 27.32 -34.39 -28.03
CA SER A 198 27.96 -33.14 -28.42
C SER A 198 29.24 -32.88 -27.62
N ASN A 199 30.29 -32.40 -28.29
CA ASN A 199 31.52 -32.00 -27.63
C ASN A 199 31.31 -30.72 -26.80
N LEU A 200 31.20 -30.87 -25.48
CA LEU A 200 30.95 -29.75 -24.57
C LEU A 200 32.03 -28.65 -24.63
N GLN A 201 33.28 -29.01 -24.96
CA GLN A 201 34.36 -28.03 -25.04
C GLN A 201 34.20 -27.13 -26.26
N GLU A 202 33.75 -27.71 -27.37
CA GLU A 202 33.43 -27.01 -28.62
C GLU A 202 32.17 -26.13 -28.44
N VAL A 203 31.13 -26.65 -27.79
CA VAL A 203 29.94 -25.85 -27.45
C VAL A 203 30.32 -24.62 -26.62
N LYS A 204 31.16 -24.81 -25.58
CA LYS A 204 31.62 -23.71 -24.73
C LYS A 204 32.48 -22.70 -25.49
N SER A 205 33.33 -23.13 -26.42
CA SER A 205 34.18 -22.22 -27.18
C SER A 205 33.36 -21.36 -28.15
N ILE A 206 32.37 -21.94 -28.82
CA ILE A 206 31.43 -21.22 -29.71
C ILE A 206 30.66 -20.16 -28.90
N LEU A 207 30.03 -20.57 -27.79
CA LEU A 207 29.26 -19.67 -26.94
C LEU A 207 30.12 -18.55 -26.34
N LYS A 208 31.35 -18.86 -25.94
CA LYS A 208 32.28 -17.84 -25.45
C LYS A 208 32.70 -16.87 -26.55
N THR A 209 32.90 -17.34 -27.78
CA THR A 209 33.22 -16.49 -28.93
C THR A 209 32.09 -15.50 -29.22
N ILE A 210 30.83 -15.92 -29.14
CA ILE A 210 29.66 -15.03 -29.30
C ILE A 210 29.67 -13.93 -28.24
N ILE A 211 29.94 -14.29 -26.99
CA ILE A 211 30.02 -13.35 -25.86
C ILE A 211 31.16 -12.36 -26.05
N ASP A 212 32.36 -12.84 -26.41
CA ASP A 212 33.56 -12.01 -26.55
C ASP A 212 33.50 -11.07 -27.77
N THR A 213 32.68 -11.40 -28.78
CA THR A 213 32.52 -10.62 -30.01
C THR A 213 31.51 -9.47 -29.86
N ASP A 214 30.54 -9.56 -28.95
CA ASP A 214 29.52 -8.52 -28.80
C ASP A 214 30.00 -7.37 -27.91
N PRO A 215 30.15 -6.14 -28.43
CA PRO A 215 30.68 -5.02 -27.66
C PRO A 215 29.73 -4.53 -26.56
N ARG A 216 28.45 -4.90 -26.58
CA ARG A 216 27.46 -4.53 -25.55
C ARG A 216 27.57 -5.40 -24.30
N ILE A 217 28.24 -6.55 -24.40
CA ILE A 217 28.44 -7.44 -23.26
C ILE A 217 29.61 -6.94 -22.42
N LEU A 218 29.35 -6.76 -21.13
CA LEU A 218 30.32 -6.28 -20.17
C LEU A 218 31.34 -7.39 -19.85
N LYS A 219 32.62 -7.01 -19.82
CA LYS A 219 33.71 -7.90 -19.39
C LYS A 219 33.83 -7.99 -17.87
N GLU A 220 33.36 -6.97 -17.16
CA GLU A 220 33.23 -6.92 -15.72
C GLU A 220 31.81 -6.49 -15.34
N PRO A 221 31.03 -7.31 -14.60
CA PRO A 221 31.38 -8.66 -14.12
C PRO A 221 31.58 -9.66 -15.26
N ALA A 222 32.46 -10.65 -15.06
CA ALA A 222 32.80 -11.62 -16.10
C ALA A 222 31.57 -12.46 -16.50
N PRO A 223 31.29 -12.58 -17.81
CA PRO A 223 30.23 -13.46 -18.29
C PRO A 223 30.62 -14.92 -18.07
N ALA A 224 29.64 -15.76 -17.75
CA ALA A 224 29.89 -17.18 -17.44
C ALA A 224 29.21 -18.09 -18.47
N VAL A 225 29.94 -19.12 -18.91
CA VAL A 225 29.40 -20.24 -19.70
C VAL A 225 29.66 -21.51 -18.92
N VAL A 226 28.63 -22.06 -18.28
CA VAL A 226 28.76 -23.17 -17.33
C VAL A 226 27.74 -24.26 -17.61
N VAL A 227 28.13 -25.50 -17.37
CA VAL A 227 27.18 -26.62 -17.37
C VAL A 227 26.41 -26.55 -16.06
N THR A 228 25.08 -26.45 -16.14
CA THR A 228 24.20 -26.31 -14.97
C THR A 228 23.52 -27.61 -14.59
N GLY A 229 23.36 -28.55 -15.52
CA GLY A 229 22.73 -29.83 -15.23
C GLY A 229 22.92 -30.85 -16.34
N LEU A 230 22.83 -32.12 -15.95
CA LEU A 230 22.68 -33.27 -16.82
C LEU A 230 21.23 -33.72 -16.69
N VAL A 231 20.46 -33.64 -17.76
CA VAL A 231 19.00 -33.90 -17.80
C VAL A 231 18.70 -35.04 -18.77
N ASP A 232 17.50 -35.62 -18.71
CA ASP A 232 17.15 -36.82 -19.48
C ASP A 232 17.35 -36.68 -20.99
N ASN A 233 17.18 -35.46 -21.51
CA ASN A 233 17.30 -35.14 -22.94
C ASN A 233 18.63 -34.45 -23.33
N GLY A 234 19.61 -34.35 -22.43
CA GLY A 234 20.92 -33.77 -22.77
C GLY A 234 21.64 -33.05 -21.64
N VAL A 235 22.64 -32.26 -22.02
CA VAL A 235 23.44 -31.43 -21.10
C VAL A 235 22.95 -29.99 -21.19
N THR A 236 22.56 -29.41 -20.05
CA THR A 236 22.14 -28.00 -19.96
C THR A 236 23.34 -27.10 -19.68
N ILE A 237 23.51 -26.09 -20.51
CA ILE A 237 24.56 -25.08 -20.45
C ILE A 237 23.89 -23.72 -20.25
N ALA A 238 24.26 -23.02 -19.17
CA ALA A 238 23.83 -21.65 -18.93
C ALA A 238 24.88 -20.66 -19.46
N VAL A 239 24.41 -19.70 -20.23
CA VAL A 239 25.15 -18.57 -20.77
C VAL A 239 24.65 -17.32 -20.05
N ARG A 240 25.56 -16.67 -19.33
CA ARG A 240 25.25 -15.57 -18.40
C ARG A 240 25.99 -14.30 -18.75
N PRO A 241 25.62 -13.60 -19.84
CA PRO A 241 26.21 -12.32 -20.19
C PRO A 241 25.66 -11.21 -19.30
N TRP A 242 26.50 -10.22 -19.01
CA TRP A 242 26.11 -8.98 -18.36
C TRP A 242 26.01 -7.88 -19.43
N ALA A 243 24.96 -7.07 -19.37
CA ALA A 243 24.75 -5.95 -20.29
C ALA A 243 24.24 -4.73 -19.54
N ASN A 244 24.37 -3.55 -20.14
CA ASN A 244 23.72 -2.35 -19.64
C ASN A 244 22.20 -2.51 -19.72
N ARG A 245 21.48 -1.84 -18.83
CA ARG A 245 20.01 -1.90 -18.77
C ARG A 245 19.34 -1.56 -20.12
N SER A 246 19.85 -0.58 -20.86
CA SER A 246 19.31 -0.16 -22.17
C SER A 246 19.40 -1.26 -23.22
N ASP A 247 20.51 -2.00 -23.21
CA ASP A 247 20.87 -2.93 -24.28
C ASP A 247 20.46 -4.37 -23.92
N PHE A 248 19.98 -4.59 -22.70
CA PHE A 248 19.71 -5.91 -22.13
C PHE A 248 18.83 -6.80 -23.02
N TRP A 249 17.71 -6.27 -23.52
CA TRP A 249 16.78 -7.05 -24.33
C TRP A 249 17.34 -7.39 -25.71
N ASP A 250 18.05 -6.44 -26.33
CA ASP A 250 18.71 -6.65 -27.62
C ASP A 250 19.83 -7.69 -27.49
N VAL A 251 20.68 -7.56 -26.46
CA VAL A 251 21.73 -8.55 -26.18
C VAL A 251 21.15 -9.93 -25.89
N HIS A 252 20.05 -10.00 -25.13
CA HIS A 252 19.40 -11.28 -24.83
C HIS A 252 18.90 -11.98 -26.10
N SER A 253 18.22 -11.24 -26.99
CA SER A 253 17.71 -11.77 -28.26
C SER A 253 18.84 -12.14 -29.22
N ASP A 254 19.82 -11.26 -29.38
CA ASP A 254 20.93 -11.47 -30.33
C ASP A 254 21.81 -12.65 -29.92
N VAL A 255 22.06 -12.84 -28.62
CA VAL A 255 22.81 -14.01 -28.12
C VAL A 255 22.04 -15.30 -28.39
N LEU A 256 20.72 -15.32 -28.20
CA LEU A 256 19.88 -16.48 -28.52
C LEU A 256 19.93 -16.83 -30.01
N GLU A 257 19.78 -15.83 -30.88
CA GLU A 257 19.79 -16.01 -32.33
C GLU A 257 21.17 -16.47 -32.83
N ARG A 258 22.25 -15.81 -32.42
CA ARG A 258 23.60 -16.17 -32.82
C ARG A 258 24.01 -17.54 -32.29
N ALA A 259 23.66 -17.87 -31.04
CA ALA A 259 23.93 -19.19 -30.47
C ALA A 259 23.24 -20.28 -31.28
N LYS A 260 21.96 -20.08 -31.65
CA LYS A 260 21.24 -21.02 -32.50
C LYS A 260 21.94 -21.23 -33.85
N SER A 261 22.27 -20.14 -34.56
CA SER A 261 22.87 -20.24 -35.88
C SER A 261 24.27 -20.89 -35.86
N GLN A 262 25.14 -20.48 -34.94
CA GLN A 262 26.52 -20.99 -34.90
C GLN A 262 26.61 -22.44 -34.39
N LEU A 263 25.80 -22.83 -33.42
CA LEU A 263 25.76 -24.23 -32.98
C LEU A 263 25.22 -25.13 -34.10
N TYR A 264 24.24 -24.65 -34.87
CA TYR A 264 23.73 -25.40 -36.02
C TYR A 264 24.78 -25.57 -37.13
N GLU A 265 25.54 -24.52 -37.46
CA GLU A 265 26.67 -24.58 -38.42
C GLU A 265 27.77 -25.55 -37.98
N ALA A 266 28.01 -25.67 -36.67
CA ALA A 266 28.94 -26.63 -36.09
C ALA A 266 28.36 -28.07 -36.00
N GLY A 267 27.14 -28.31 -36.48
CA GLY A 267 26.49 -29.63 -36.43
C GLY A 267 26.03 -30.05 -35.04
N ILE A 268 25.95 -29.12 -34.08
CA ILE A 268 25.49 -29.37 -32.71
C ILE A 268 23.96 -29.24 -32.66
N GLU A 269 23.28 -30.32 -32.31
CA GLU A 269 21.83 -30.33 -32.16
C GLU A 269 21.40 -29.69 -30.83
N ILE A 270 20.59 -28.64 -30.92
CA ILE A 270 20.00 -27.94 -29.77
C ILE A 270 18.61 -28.53 -29.51
N GLN A 271 18.36 -28.95 -28.27
CA GLN A 271 17.16 -29.67 -27.85
C GLN A 271 16.91 -30.95 -28.68
N PRO A 272 17.79 -31.97 -28.58
CA PRO A 272 17.58 -33.21 -29.31
C PRO A 272 16.24 -33.83 -28.87
N PHE A 273 15.37 -34.10 -29.84
CA PHE A 273 14.12 -34.78 -29.56
C PHE A 273 14.43 -36.21 -29.11
N VAL A 274 13.88 -36.63 -27.96
CA VAL A 274 13.94 -38.02 -27.53
C VAL A 274 13.13 -38.86 -28.53
N LYS A 275 13.80 -39.52 -29.48
CA LYS A 275 13.16 -40.53 -30.33
C LYS A 275 13.17 -41.85 -29.58
N GLU A 276 12.14 -42.12 -28.79
CA GLU A 276 11.89 -43.48 -28.30
C GLU A 276 11.47 -44.35 -29.49
N ALA A 277 12.42 -45.08 -30.07
CA ALA A 277 12.09 -46.18 -30.96
C ALA A 277 11.63 -47.36 -30.09
N SER A 278 10.32 -47.51 -29.88
CA SER A 278 9.77 -48.73 -29.31
C SER A 278 9.99 -49.87 -30.30
N VAL A 279 11.11 -50.57 -30.20
CA VAL A 279 11.34 -51.80 -30.95
C VAL A 279 10.41 -52.85 -30.36
N LYS A 280 9.27 -53.07 -31.00
CA LYS A 280 8.37 -54.17 -30.67
C LYS A 280 9.18 -55.46 -30.89
N PRO A 281 9.37 -56.33 -29.88
CA PRO A 281 10.07 -57.59 -30.10
C PRO A 281 9.27 -58.40 -31.13
N LEU A 282 9.95 -58.82 -32.20
CA LEU A 282 9.41 -59.76 -33.18
C LEU A 282 9.08 -61.05 -32.42
N GLN A 283 7.79 -61.36 -32.31
CA GLN A 283 7.30 -62.67 -31.88
C GLN A 283 7.46 -63.68 -33.01
#